data_AF-A0A5N6FAT8-F1
#
_entry.id   AF-A0A5N6FAT8-F1
#
_cell.length_a   1.000
_cell.length_b   1.000
_cell.length_c   1.000
_cell.angle_alpha   90.00
_cell.angle_beta   90.00
_cell.angle_gamma   90.00
#
_symmetry.space_group_name_H-M   'P 1'
#
loop_
_entity.id
_entity.type
_entity.pdbx_description
1 polymer ?
#
loop_
_entity_poly.entity_id
_entity_poly.type
_entity_poly.pdbx_seq_one_letter_code
_entity_poly.pdbx_strand_id
1 'polypeptide(L)'
;MSVTVRSEIVDLDGLIPRPVDNDREDLDVARLTPWIFRQTGVELVEDDCTMDWPQEEMNFRDLFFYLSSYYYEVYEREVGITNALKACESISLPMRNWKQPEREYSRSFIRTQGLMLNMMMHTIYNNLDGIQGAAIMRLQEGLVPIISYTGWFEGMTWDKFPMETLSIMLGQLAKNTSIRTGNLVVQDQEVYMVGFYGRYIHIARGLFPADTIARVHSQGCSKDEAFDLKFTRGYDLCLKKDWLEATHALTRLYRYLRSGNTKASAVQAYLQRAITTGNNVP
;
A
#
# COMPACT_ATOMS: atom_id res chain seq x y z
N MET A 1 -7.40 15.58 19.12
CA MET A 1 -6.99 14.48 20.02
C MET A 1 -5.57 14.10 19.62
N SER A 2 -4.64 13.98 20.57
CA SER A 2 -3.25 13.65 20.26
C SER A 2 -3.00 12.17 20.57
N VAL A 3 -2.27 11.49 19.69
CA VAL A 3 -1.87 10.09 19.85
C VAL A 3 -0.40 9.96 19.49
N THR A 4 0.26 8.95 20.05
CA THR A 4 1.64 8.62 19.71
C THR A 4 1.66 7.63 18.55
N VAL A 5 2.50 7.87 17.56
CA VAL A 5 2.82 6.90 16.51
C VAL A 5 4.26 6.48 16.65
N ARG A 6 4.48 5.17 16.76
CA ARG A 6 5.79 4.55 16.74
C ARG A 6 6.03 4.00 15.34
N SER A 7 7.07 4.49 14.68
CA SER A 7 7.40 4.15 13.30
C SER A 7 8.70 3.37 13.25
N GLU A 8 8.72 2.28 12.50
CA GLU A 8 9.92 1.46 12.30
C GLU A 8 10.02 1.03 10.84
N ILE A 9 11.23 1.08 10.28
CA ILE A 9 11.53 0.38 9.02
C ILE A 9 11.96 -1.04 9.34
N VAL A 10 11.27 -2.00 8.74
CA VAL A 10 11.52 -3.43 8.93
C VAL A 10 11.87 -4.09 7.60
N ASP A 11 12.48 -5.27 7.66
CA ASP A 11 12.62 -6.12 6.49
C ASP A 11 11.26 -6.66 6.02
N LEU A 12 11.26 -7.26 4.82
CA LEU A 12 10.03 -7.75 4.21
C LEU A 12 9.38 -8.89 5.01
N ASP A 13 10.16 -9.74 5.67
CA ASP A 13 9.64 -10.86 6.48
C ASP A 13 8.99 -10.36 7.78
N GLY A 14 9.51 -9.27 8.36
CA GLY A 14 8.94 -8.58 9.51
C GLY A 14 7.68 -7.76 9.17
N LEU A 15 7.49 -7.40 7.90
CA LEU A 15 6.33 -6.65 7.43
C LEU A 15 5.20 -7.55 6.95
N ILE A 16 5.48 -8.47 6.01
CA ILE A 16 4.48 -9.29 5.32
C ILE A 16 4.85 -10.76 5.51
N PRO A 17 4.00 -11.55 6.20
CA PRO A 17 4.21 -12.97 6.34
C PRO A 17 4.33 -13.64 4.96
N ARG A 18 5.23 -14.62 4.86
CA ARG A 18 5.51 -15.33 3.61
C ARG A 18 4.49 -16.46 3.37
N PRO A 19 3.63 -16.39 2.34
CA PRO A 19 2.59 -17.39 2.11
C PRO A 19 3.01 -18.50 1.14
N VAL A 20 4.10 -18.34 0.39
CA VAL A 20 4.60 -19.27 -0.63
C VAL A 20 6.11 -19.44 -0.51
N ASP A 21 6.68 -20.44 -1.17
CA ASP A 21 8.14 -20.63 -1.23
C ASP A 21 8.85 -19.56 -2.07
N ASN A 22 10.19 -19.53 -1.95
CA ASN A 22 11.03 -18.57 -2.66
C ASN A 22 10.95 -18.75 -4.18
N ASP A 23 10.88 -19.99 -4.66
CA ASP A 23 10.83 -20.29 -6.09
C ASP A 23 9.60 -19.64 -6.73
N ARG A 24 8.45 -19.67 -6.03
CA ARG A 24 7.25 -18.99 -6.51
C ARG A 24 7.38 -17.47 -6.51
N GLU A 25 8.00 -16.88 -5.50
CA GLU A 25 8.21 -15.43 -5.44
C GLU A 25 9.19 -14.96 -6.53
N ASP A 26 10.25 -15.71 -6.78
CA ASP A 26 11.23 -15.44 -7.84
C ASP A 26 10.58 -15.52 -9.22
N LEU A 27 9.70 -16.50 -9.45
CA LEU A 27 8.91 -16.62 -10.68
C LEU A 27 7.96 -15.43 -10.89
N ASP A 28 7.30 -14.97 -9.82
CA ASP A 28 6.42 -13.80 -9.89
C ASP A 28 7.21 -12.53 -10.24
N VAL A 29 8.35 -12.31 -9.58
CA VAL A 29 9.22 -11.15 -9.84
C VAL A 29 9.78 -11.18 -11.26
N ALA A 30 10.25 -12.35 -11.72
CA ALA A 30 10.79 -12.51 -13.07
C ALA A 30 9.76 -12.13 -14.14
N ARG A 31 8.50 -12.55 -13.96
CA ARG A 31 7.40 -12.21 -14.88
C ARG A 31 7.06 -10.72 -14.87
N LEU A 32 7.19 -10.09 -13.73
CA LEU A 32 6.85 -8.68 -13.51
C LEU A 32 8.04 -7.75 -13.72
N THR A 33 9.14 -8.24 -14.28
CA THR A 33 10.29 -7.41 -14.66
C THR A 33 9.99 -6.68 -15.98
N PRO A 34 9.90 -5.33 -15.98
CA PRO A 34 9.64 -4.52 -17.16
C PRO A 34 10.64 -4.80 -18.27
N TRP A 35 10.20 -4.57 -19.51
CA TRP A 35 11.07 -4.70 -20.67
C TRP A 35 12.37 -3.91 -20.53
N ILE A 36 12.29 -2.66 -20.05
CA ILE A 36 13.48 -1.79 -19.92
C ILE A 36 14.57 -2.40 -19.03
N PHE A 37 14.20 -3.11 -17.96
CA PHE A 37 15.16 -3.75 -17.04
C PHE A 37 15.65 -5.13 -17.51
N ARG A 38 15.02 -5.71 -18.53
CA ARG A 38 15.51 -6.94 -19.19
C ARG A 38 16.67 -6.66 -20.14
N GLN A 39 16.91 -5.40 -20.49
CA GLN A 39 18.03 -5.01 -21.35
C GLN A 39 19.37 -5.13 -20.62
N THR A 40 20.39 -5.57 -21.33
CA THR A 40 21.75 -5.69 -20.80
C THR A 40 22.31 -4.30 -20.47
N GLY A 41 22.79 -4.11 -19.25
CA GLY A 41 23.48 -2.88 -18.82
C GLY A 41 22.56 -1.76 -18.30
N VAL A 42 21.25 -1.93 -18.34
CA VAL A 42 20.29 -0.96 -17.78
C VAL A 42 20.05 -1.27 -16.30
N GLU A 43 20.60 -0.43 -15.43
CA GLU A 43 20.41 -0.50 -13.97
C GLU A 43 19.62 0.70 -13.41
N LEU A 44 19.63 1.82 -14.13
CA LEU A 44 18.86 3.02 -13.83
C LEU A 44 18.12 3.43 -15.11
N VAL A 45 16.84 3.75 -14.96
CA VAL A 45 16.02 4.29 -16.03
C VAL A 45 16.13 5.81 -16.01
N GLU A 46 16.57 6.36 -17.13
CA GLU A 46 16.66 7.81 -17.37
C GLU A 46 15.37 8.36 -17.99
N ASP A 47 15.32 9.67 -18.17
CA ASP A 47 14.21 10.35 -18.82
C ASP A 47 13.96 9.78 -20.24
N ASP A 48 12.72 9.90 -20.72
CA ASP A 48 12.29 9.44 -22.05
C ASP A 48 12.44 7.93 -22.36
N CYS A 49 12.64 7.09 -21.34
CA CYS A 49 12.76 5.62 -21.46
C CYS A 49 11.59 4.90 -22.15
N THR A 50 10.46 5.57 -22.34
CA THR A 50 9.27 4.98 -22.98
C THR A 50 9.24 5.13 -24.50
N MET A 51 10.18 5.89 -25.08
CA MET A 51 10.26 6.13 -26.53
C MET A 51 10.65 4.87 -27.31
N ASP A 52 11.57 4.07 -26.76
CA ASP A 52 12.03 2.82 -27.37
C ASP A 52 11.19 1.60 -26.97
N TRP A 53 10.12 1.81 -26.19
CA TRP A 53 9.33 0.72 -25.63
C TRP A 53 8.58 -0.06 -26.74
N PRO A 54 8.78 -1.39 -26.86
CA PRO A 54 8.16 -2.18 -27.93
C PRO A 54 6.64 -2.17 -27.85
N GLN A 55 5.96 -2.19 -29.01
CA GLN A 55 4.50 -2.13 -29.08
C GLN A 55 3.83 -3.39 -28.49
N GLU A 56 4.51 -4.53 -28.52
CA GLU A 56 4.01 -5.81 -28.04
C GLU A 56 4.11 -5.96 -26.51
N GLU A 57 4.96 -5.15 -25.86
CA GLU A 57 5.27 -5.24 -24.44
C GLU A 57 4.61 -4.08 -23.69
N MET A 58 3.30 -4.08 -23.45
CA MET A 58 2.64 -2.90 -22.85
C MET A 58 2.70 -2.85 -21.31
N ASN A 59 3.13 -3.92 -20.65
CA ASN A 59 3.22 -3.96 -19.19
C ASN A 59 4.13 -2.85 -18.65
N PHE A 60 3.61 -2.04 -17.73
CA PHE A 60 4.31 -0.93 -17.06
C PHE A 60 4.73 0.26 -17.94
N ARG A 61 4.55 0.22 -19.27
CA ARG A 61 4.94 1.34 -20.15
C ARG A 61 4.31 2.67 -19.69
N ASP A 62 3.00 2.68 -19.48
CA ASP A 62 2.30 3.88 -19.02
C ASP A 62 2.76 4.33 -17.64
N LEU A 63 3.03 3.38 -16.73
CA LEU A 63 3.59 3.69 -15.41
C LEU A 63 4.92 4.42 -15.55
N PHE A 64 5.84 3.94 -16.39
CA PHE A 64 7.14 4.58 -16.61
C PHE A 64 7.00 5.97 -17.27
N PHE A 65 6.00 6.15 -18.13
CA PHE A 65 5.69 7.47 -18.71
C PHE A 65 5.25 8.49 -17.63
N TYR A 66 4.42 8.07 -16.68
CA TYR A 66 4.03 8.93 -15.55
C TYR A 66 5.15 9.11 -14.53
N LEU A 67 5.97 8.08 -14.29
CA LEU A 67 7.10 8.14 -13.35
C LEU A 67 8.15 9.17 -13.79
N SER A 68 8.50 9.24 -15.08
CA SER A 68 9.47 10.24 -15.55
C SER A 68 8.99 11.66 -15.28
N SER A 69 7.73 11.96 -15.61
CA SER A 69 7.11 13.27 -15.34
C SER A 69 7.05 13.56 -13.84
N TYR A 70 6.67 12.58 -13.03
CA TYR A 70 6.59 12.70 -11.58
C TYR A 70 7.97 12.94 -10.95
N TYR A 71 8.99 12.24 -11.41
CA TYR A 71 10.35 12.36 -10.89
C TYR A 71 10.91 13.74 -11.19
N TYR A 72 10.64 14.30 -12.38
CA TYR A 72 11.03 15.68 -12.71
C TYR A 72 10.41 16.70 -11.74
N GLU A 73 9.13 16.53 -11.35
CA GLU A 73 8.47 17.39 -10.37
C GLU A 73 9.06 17.26 -8.95
N VAL A 74 9.73 16.14 -8.65
CA VAL A 74 10.22 15.76 -7.31
C VAL A 74 11.76 15.87 -7.15
N TYR A 75 12.50 15.94 -8.25
CA TYR A 75 13.94 15.67 -8.33
C TYR A 75 14.84 16.53 -7.42
N GLU A 76 14.50 17.80 -7.19
CA GLU A 76 15.43 18.73 -6.54
C GLU A 76 15.37 18.74 -5.00
N ARG A 77 14.42 18.05 -4.34
CA ARG A 77 13.96 18.50 -3.01
C ARG A 77 13.78 17.46 -1.92
N GLU A 78 14.09 16.18 -2.14
CA GLU A 78 13.54 15.13 -1.27
C GLU A 78 14.47 14.07 -0.68
N VAL A 79 14.03 13.63 0.50
CA VAL A 79 14.72 12.76 1.44
C VAL A 79 13.81 11.55 1.62
N GLY A 80 14.21 10.37 1.15
CA GLY A 80 13.37 9.15 1.22
C GLY A 80 12.96 8.77 2.65
N ILE A 81 11.97 7.90 2.80
CA ILE A 81 11.39 7.53 4.11
C ILE A 81 12.45 7.15 5.15
N THR A 82 13.51 6.43 4.74
CA THR A 82 14.64 6.05 5.60
C THR A 82 15.31 7.25 6.29
N ASN A 83 15.41 8.37 5.60
CA ASN A 83 16.07 9.56 6.10
C ASN A 83 15.09 10.55 6.78
N ALA A 84 13.79 10.46 6.45
CA ALA A 84 12.75 11.30 7.05
C ALA A 84 12.16 10.71 8.34
N LEU A 85 12.24 9.39 8.52
CA LEU A 85 11.57 8.69 9.60
C LEU A 85 12.05 9.15 10.97
N LYS A 86 11.08 9.45 11.84
CA LYS A 86 11.27 9.59 13.27
C LYS A 86 10.53 8.47 14.00
N ALA A 87 11.25 7.80 14.89
CA ALA A 87 10.79 6.56 15.51
C ALA A 87 9.55 6.73 16.40
N CYS A 88 9.35 7.92 16.99
CA CYS A 88 8.22 8.19 17.86
C CYS A 88 7.78 9.63 17.67
N GLU A 89 6.53 9.83 17.25
CA GLU A 89 5.95 11.14 16.99
C GLU A 89 4.59 11.29 17.67
N SER A 90 4.33 12.49 18.19
CA SER A 90 3.02 12.84 18.71
C SER A 90 2.25 13.59 17.63
N ILE A 91 1.16 12.96 17.15
CA ILE A 91 0.35 13.50 16.07
C ILE A 91 -1.02 13.93 16.58
N SER A 92 -1.65 14.88 15.89
CA SER A 92 -3.01 15.31 16.18
C SER A 92 -4.00 14.71 15.18
N LEU A 93 -4.85 13.79 15.63
CA LEU A 93 -5.90 13.22 14.79
C LEU A 93 -7.09 14.18 14.66
N PRO A 94 -7.60 14.42 13.43
CA PRO A 94 -8.79 15.23 13.22
C PRO A 94 -10.04 14.52 13.76
N MET A 95 -10.87 15.25 14.52
CA MET A 95 -12.05 14.66 15.19
C MET A 95 -13.30 14.54 14.31
N ARG A 96 -13.45 15.39 13.28
CA ARG A 96 -14.70 15.51 12.50
C ARG A 96 -14.54 15.84 11.01
N ASN A 97 -13.39 16.36 10.58
CA ASN A 97 -13.17 16.71 9.18
C ASN A 97 -11.75 16.33 8.75
N TRP A 98 -11.67 15.44 7.77
CA TRP A 98 -10.43 14.93 7.18
C TRP A 98 -9.97 15.82 6.00
N LYS A 99 -10.58 17.00 5.84
CA LYS A 99 -10.18 18.00 4.86
C LYS A 99 -8.99 18.77 5.40
N GLN A 100 -7.80 18.48 4.87
CA GLN A 100 -6.62 19.29 5.09
C GLN A 100 -6.47 20.30 3.94
N PRO A 101 -6.42 21.62 4.22
CA PRO A 101 -6.27 22.64 3.17
C PRO A 101 -5.03 22.46 2.29
N GLU A 102 -3.94 21.96 2.87
CA GLU A 102 -2.68 21.67 2.16
C GLU A 102 -2.84 20.53 1.16
N ARG A 103 -3.64 19.51 1.51
CA ARG A 103 -4.02 18.41 0.61
C ARG A 103 -4.86 18.90 -0.57
N GLU A 104 -5.67 19.94 -0.36
CA GLU A 104 -6.48 20.54 -1.42
C GLU A 104 -5.59 21.21 -2.48
N TYR A 105 -4.57 21.94 -2.03
CA TYR A 105 -3.59 22.59 -2.92
C TYR A 105 -2.81 21.55 -3.75
N SER A 106 -2.41 20.46 -3.12
CA SER A 106 -1.67 19.37 -3.77
C SER A 106 -2.55 18.27 -4.38
N ARG A 107 -3.87 18.51 -4.53
CA ARG A 107 -4.83 17.49 -4.99
C ARG A 107 -4.45 16.90 -6.34
N SER A 108 -4.01 17.73 -7.29
CA SER A 108 -3.61 17.26 -8.63
C SER A 108 -2.42 16.31 -8.55
N PHE A 109 -1.40 16.68 -7.77
CA PHE A 109 -0.20 15.89 -7.54
C PHE A 109 -0.50 14.54 -6.86
N ILE A 110 -1.32 14.56 -5.81
CA ILE A 110 -1.78 13.35 -5.11
C ILE A 110 -2.61 12.44 -6.05
N ARG A 111 -3.38 13.04 -6.97
CA ARG A 111 -4.14 12.27 -7.97
C ARG A 111 -3.20 11.53 -8.94
N THR A 112 -2.09 12.14 -9.35
CA THR A 112 -1.06 11.49 -10.18
C THR A 112 -0.44 10.30 -9.47
N GLN A 113 -0.09 10.43 -8.19
CA GLN A 113 0.36 9.29 -7.38
C GLN A 113 -0.68 8.16 -7.34
N GLY A 114 -1.95 8.50 -7.09
CA GLY A 114 -3.03 7.52 -7.09
C GLY A 114 -3.19 6.80 -8.44
N LEU A 115 -3.01 7.51 -9.56
CA LEU A 115 -3.03 6.91 -10.90
C LEU A 115 -1.86 5.93 -11.10
N MET A 116 -0.64 6.34 -10.75
CA MET A 116 0.56 5.49 -10.87
C MET A 116 0.45 4.24 -9.99
N LEU A 117 0.03 4.39 -8.73
CA LEU A 117 -0.18 3.26 -7.82
C LEU A 117 -1.26 2.32 -8.36
N ASN A 118 -2.35 2.86 -8.89
CA ASN A 118 -3.38 2.04 -9.53
C ASN A 118 -2.82 1.27 -10.73
N MET A 119 -2.12 1.93 -11.67
CA MET A 119 -1.49 1.27 -12.82
C MET A 119 -0.54 0.15 -12.38
N MET A 120 0.33 0.42 -11.42
CA MET A 120 1.29 -0.55 -10.89
C MET A 120 0.57 -1.76 -10.27
N MET A 121 -0.33 -1.50 -9.32
CA MET A 121 -1.03 -2.55 -8.59
C MET A 121 -1.93 -3.39 -9.50
N HIS A 122 -2.58 -2.76 -10.47
CA HIS A 122 -3.46 -3.43 -11.42
C HIS A 122 -2.68 -4.28 -12.43
N THR A 123 -1.52 -3.78 -12.89
CA THR A 123 -0.62 -4.54 -13.78
C THR A 123 -0.04 -5.75 -13.07
N ILE A 124 0.45 -5.59 -11.84
CA ILE A 124 0.95 -6.71 -11.01
C ILE A 124 -0.13 -7.76 -10.85
N TYR A 125 -1.32 -7.35 -10.43
CA TYR A 125 -2.44 -8.25 -10.19
C TYR A 125 -2.84 -9.05 -11.44
N ASN A 126 -2.93 -8.41 -12.60
CA ASN A 126 -3.33 -9.07 -13.85
C ASN A 126 -2.32 -10.11 -14.34
N ASN A 127 -1.03 -9.93 -13.99
CA ASN A 127 0.05 -10.79 -14.45
C ASN A 127 0.41 -11.90 -13.44
N LEU A 128 -0.12 -11.85 -12.22
CA LEU A 128 0.10 -12.89 -11.21
C LEU A 128 -0.83 -14.09 -11.41
N ASP A 129 -0.22 -15.27 -11.54
CA ASP A 129 -0.96 -16.52 -11.68
C ASP A 129 -1.64 -16.93 -10.37
N GLY A 130 -2.89 -17.39 -10.52
CA GLY A 130 -3.68 -17.97 -9.43
C GLY A 130 -4.12 -16.95 -8.38
N ILE A 131 -4.17 -15.65 -8.72
CA ILE A 131 -4.69 -14.59 -7.84
C ILE A 131 -5.85 -13.76 -8.42
N GLN A 132 -6.25 -13.98 -9.68
CA GLN A 132 -7.37 -13.28 -10.31
C GLN A 132 -8.65 -13.42 -9.44
N GLY A 133 -9.30 -12.30 -9.14
CA GLY A 133 -10.46 -12.15 -8.24
C GLY A 133 -10.29 -11.20 -7.03
N ALA A 134 -9.06 -10.84 -6.63
CA ALA A 134 -8.79 -10.30 -5.28
C ALA A 134 -8.41 -8.80 -5.13
N ALA A 135 -7.78 -8.13 -6.11
CA ALA A 135 -7.34 -6.72 -5.94
C ALA A 135 -8.52 -5.73 -5.91
N ILE A 136 -9.63 -6.12 -6.53
CA ILE A 136 -10.92 -5.45 -6.48
C ILE A 136 -11.89 -6.46 -5.89
N MET A 137 -12.08 -6.43 -4.57
CA MET A 137 -13.12 -7.23 -3.95
C MET A 137 -14.48 -6.71 -4.41
N ARG A 138 -15.04 -7.32 -5.46
CA ARG A 138 -16.45 -7.17 -5.84
C ARG A 138 -17.29 -7.93 -4.83
N LEU A 139 -17.48 -7.36 -3.64
CA LEU A 139 -18.67 -7.69 -2.86
C LEU A 139 -19.86 -7.17 -3.68
N GLN A 140 -20.92 -7.97 -3.80
CA GLN A 140 -22.13 -7.65 -4.59
C GLN A 140 -22.78 -6.29 -4.24
N GLU A 141 -22.33 -5.60 -3.19
CA GLU A 141 -22.83 -4.29 -2.74
C GLU A 141 -21.74 -3.20 -2.59
N GLY A 142 -20.49 -3.44 -3.00
CA GLY A 142 -19.46 -2.39 -3.03
C GLY A 142 -18.00 -2.86 -3.08
N LEU A 143 -17.14 -2.06 -3.72
CA LEU A 143 -15.69 -2.27 -3.72
C LEU A 143 -15.10 -1.90 -2.35
N VAL A 144 -14.49 -2.86 -1.66
CA VAL A 144 -13.64 -2.56 -0.50
C VAL A 144 -12.19 -2.60 -0.99
N PRO A 145 -11.49 -1.45 -1.02
CA PRO A 145 -10.06 -1.48 -1.24
C PRO A 145 -9.41 -2.17 -0.03
N ILE A 146 -8.78 -3.32 -0.25
CA ILE A 146 -8.01 -4.02 0.78
C ILE A 146 -6.65 -3.31 0.98
N ILE A 147 -6.19 -2.65 -0.08
CA ILE A 147 -4.98 -1.84 -0.08
C ILE A 147 -5.42 -0.39 -0.28
N SER A 148 -5.14 0.45 0.72
CA SER A 148 -5.36 1.89 0.62
C SER A 148 -4.08 2.60 0.18
N TYR A 149 -4.24 3.77 -0.44
CA TYR A 149 -3.12 4.58 -0.89
C TYR A 149 -2.96 5.82 -0.01
N THR A 150 -1.74 6.08 0.43
CA THR A 150 -1.38 7.36 1.06
C THR A 150 -0.85 8.32 0.00
N GLY A 151 -1.14 9.62 0.17
CA GLY A 151 -0.69 10.67 -0.73
C GLY A 151 0.35 11.53 -0.03
N TRP A 152 1.54 11.62 -0.61
CA TRP A 152 2.57 12.56 -0.16
C TRP A 152 2.49 13.87 -0.95
N PHE A 153 2.98 14.98 -0.41
CA PHE A 153 3.10 16.24 -1.15
C PHE A 153 4.27 17.08 -0.65
N GLU A 154 4.77 17.96 -1.52
CA GLU A 154 5.92 18.82 -1.23
C GLU A 154 5.71 19.64 0.04
N GLY A 155 6.73 19.66 0.91
CA GLY A 155 6.68 20.36 2.19
C GLY A 155 5.90 19.62 3.28
N MET A 156 5.38 18.41 3.01
CA MET A 156 4.81 17.56 4.06
C MET A 156 5.91 17.19 5.07
N THR A 157 5.68 17.55 6.33
CA THR A 157 6.56 17.19 7.44
C THR A 157 6.35 15.74 7.87
N TRP A 158 7.36 15.16 8.51
CA TRP A 158 7.27 13.78 8.98
C TRP A 158 6.16 13.56 10.00
N ASP A 159 5.68 14.55 10.78
CA ASP A 159 4.54 14.34 11.68
C ASP A 159 3.20 14.24 10.94
N LYS A 160 3.07 14.95 9.81
CA LYS A 160 1.85 14.94 8.98
C LYS A 160 1.69 13.63 8.21
N PHE A 161 2.78 13.02 7.79
CA PHE A 161 2.79 11.78 7.01
C PHE A 161 2.20 10.54 7.76
N PRO A 162 2.64 10.16 8.97
CA PRO A 162 2.05 9.09 9.77
C PRO A 162 0.66 9.47 10.26
N MET A 163 0.36 10.77 10.45
CA MET A 163 -1.01 11.22 10.72
C MET A 163 -1.94 10.90 9.55
N GLU A 164 -1.57 11.22 8.32
CA GLU A 164 -2.33 10.88 7.11
C GLU A 164 -2.47 9.36 6.98
N THR A 165 -1.35 8.63 7.09
CA THR A 165 -1.30 7.17 6.99
C THR A 165 -2.21 6.50 8.01
N LEU A 166 -2.10 6.85 9.30
CA LEU A 166 -2.93 6.31 10.36
C LEU A 166 -4.41 6.67 10.16
N SER A 167 -4.70 7.91 9.73
CA SER A 167 -6.08 8.35 9.50
C SER A 167 -6.77 7.52 8.42
N ILE A 168 -6.08 7.21 7.33
CA ILE A 168 -6.63 6.37 6.27
C ILE A 168 -6.77 4.92 6.77
N MET A 169 -5.84 4.40 7.60
CA MET A 169 -5.91 3.04 8.13
C MET A 169 -7.13 2.88 9.06
N LEU A 170 -7.34 3.85 9.96
CA LEU A 170 -8.52 3.90 10.83
C LEU A 170 -9.82 4.01 10.02
N GLY A 171 -9.84 4.79 8.95
CA GLY A 171 -10.97 4.86 8.02
C GLY A 171 -11.28 3.52 7.34
N GLN A 172 -10.24 2.78 6.93
CA GLN A 172 -10.38 1.44 6.36
C GLN A 172 -10.91 0.44 7.40
N LEU A 173 -10.42 0.48 8.64
CA LEU A 173 -10.94 -0.36 9.74
C LEU A 173 -12.41 -0.10 10.02
N ALA A 174 -12.82 1.17 10.05
CA ALA A 174 -14.21 1.55 10.26
C ALA A 174 -15.12 0.97 9.15
N LYS A 175 -14.68 1.07 7.89
CA LYS A 175 -15.38 0.47 6.74
C LYS A 175 -15.41 -1.06 6.78
N ASN A 176 -14.32 -1.71 7.22
CA ASN A 176 -14.27 -3.16 7.37
C ASN A 176 -15.20 -3.66 8.48
N THR A 177 -15.38 -2.87 9.54
CA THR A 177 -16.25 -3.21 10.68
C THR A 177 -17.73 -3.06 10.31
N SER A 178 -18.11 -2.07 9.49
CA SER A 178 -19.51 -1.88 9.06
C SER A 178 -20.04 -3.01 8.15
N ILE A 179 -19.15 -3.74 7.47
CA ILE A 179 -19.51 -4.88 6.61
C ILE A 179 -19.87 -6.13 7.43
N ARG A 180 -19.52 -6.18 8.72
CA ARG A 180 -19.92 -7.27 9.62
C ARG A 180 -21.40 -7.15 10.00
N THR A 181 -22.26 -7.86 9.27
CA THR A 181 -23.62 -8.20 9.72
C THR A 181 -23.54 -9.45 10.61
N GLY A 182 -23.41 -9.28 11.93
CA GLY A 182 -23.55 -10.37 12.91
C GLY A 182 -22.61 -10.30 14.13
N ASN A 183 -22.99 -11.02 15.20
CA ASN A 183 -22.35 -11.11 16.52
C ASN A 183 -20.97 -11.81 16.53
N LEU A 184 -20.07 -11.53 15.58
CA LEU A 184 -18.69 -12.03 15.66
C LEU A 184 -17.82 -11.12 16.53
N VAL A 185 -17.13 -11.74 17.49
CA VAL A 185 -16.10 -11.12 18.34
C VAL A 185 -15.14 -10.27 17.51
N VAL A 186 -14.85 -9.06 17.98
CA VAL A 186 -13.84 -8.18 17.37
C VAL A 186 -12.50 -8.94 17.40
N GLN A 187 -11.84 -9.06 16.26
CA GLN A 187 -10.53 -9.71 16.14
C GLN A 187 -9.49 -8.65 15.82
N ASP A 188 -8.22 -8.96 16.10
CA ASP A 188 -7.11 -8.14 15.65
C ASP A 188 -7.19 -7.96 14.14
N GLN A 189 -6.93 -6.74 13.67
CA GLN A 189 -6.89 -6.45 12.25
C GLN A 189 -5.56 -5.87 11.83
N GLU A 190 -5.09 -6.29 10.67
CA GLU A 190 -3.98 -5.62 9.99
C GLU A 190 -4.49 -4.80 8.81
N VAL A 191 -3.84 -3.66 8.60
CA VAL A 191 -4.09 -2.79 7.46
C VAL A 191 -2.78 -2.54 6.74
N TYR A 192 -2.79 -2.77 5.44
CA TYR A 192 -1.66 -2.47 4.56
C TYR A 192 -1.96 -1.24 3.72
N MET A 193 -0.94 -0.42 3.54
CA MET A 193 -0.94 0.70 2.60
C MET A 193 0.24 0.65 1.68
N VAL A 194 0.04 1.16 0.48
CA VAL A 194 1.11 1.44 -0.47
C VAL A 194 1.05 2.92 -0.78
N GLY A 195 2.19 3.60 -0.84
CA GLY A 195 2.20 5.00 -1.20
C GLY A 195 3.58 5.49 -1.55
N PHE A 196 3.62 6.75 -1.97
CA PHE A 196 4.87 7.46 -2.20
C PHE A 196 5.26 8.24 -0.95
N TYR A 197 6.56 8.30 -0.68
CA TYR A 197 7.17 9.34 0.13
C TYR A 197 8.26 9.96 -0.74
N GLY A 198 7.95 11.13 -1.27
CA GLY A 198 8.63 11.64 -2.44
C GLY A 198 8.68 10.68 -3.60
N ARG A 199 9.85 10.52 -4.24
CA ARG A 199 10.01 9.60 -5.37
C ARG A 199 9.94 8.11 -5.00
N TYR A 200 10.00 7.77 -3.71
CA TYR A 200 10.14 6.40 -3.24
C TYR A 200 8.78 5.78 -2.90
N ILE A 201 8.48 4.61 -3.48
CA ILE A 201 7.32 3.82 -3.08
C ILE A 201 7.62 3.03 -1.81
N HIS A 202 6.68 2.96 -0.88
CA HIS A 202 6.81 2.16 0.33
C HIS A 202 5.53 1.39 0.61
N ILE A 203 5.65 0.37 1.47
CA ILE A 203 4.51 -0.34 2.04
C ILE A 203 4.50 -0.06 3.54
N ALA A 204 3.33 0.32 4.06
CA ALA A 204 3.10 0.49 5.49
C ALA A 204 2.14 -0.58 6.02
N ARG A 205 2.36 -1.01 7.26
CA ARG A 205 1.48 -1.93 7.99
C ARG A 205 1.16 -1.38 9.37
N GLY A 206 -0.12 -1.37 9.71
CA GLY A 206 -0.60 -1.21 11.08
C GLY A 206 -1.26 -2.51 11.56
N LEU A 207 -0.92 -2.97 12.75
CA LEU A 207 -1.63 -4.06 13.45
C LEU A 207 -2.45 -3.44 14.58
N PHE A 208 -3.76 -3.65 14.54
CA PHE A 208 -4.73 -3.04 15.43
C PHE A 208 -5.38 -4.13 16.28
N PRO A 209 -5.04 -4.21 17.57
CA PRO A 209 -5.66 -5.14 18.50
C PRO A 209 -7.18 -4.99 18.58
N ALA A 210 -7.90 -6.09 18.80
CA ALA A 210 -9.35 -6.12 18.86
C ALA A 210 -9.94 -5.15 19.91
N ASP A 211 -9.34 -5.09 21.08
CA ASP A 211 -9.68 -4.19 22.18
C ASP A 211 -9.45 -2.72 21.78
N THR A 212 -8.33 -2.43 21.11
CA THR A 212 -8.06 -1.10 20.53
C THR A 212 -9.13 -0.69 19.54
N ILE A 213 -9.50 -1.57 18.59
CA ILE A 213 -10.55 -1.29 17.60
C ILE A 213 -11.89 -1.03 18.30
N ALA A 214 -12.30 -1.91 19.22
CA ALA A 214 -13.57 -1.80 19.94
C ALA A 214 -13.65 -0.51 20.76
N ARG A 215 -12.56 -0.14 21.45
CA ARG A 215 -12.46 1.10 22.22
C ARG A 215 -12.46 2.33 21.31
N VAL A 216 -11.63 2.36 20.27
CA VAL A 216 -11.57 3.52 19.35
C VAL A 216 -12.91 3.75 18.66
N HIS A 217 -13.61 2.69 18.28
CA HIS A 217 -14.93 2.79 17.67
C HIS A 217 -16.01 3.31 18.66
N SER A 218 -15.98 2.87 19.91
CA SER A 218 -17.01 3.23 20.89
C SER A 218 -16.75 4.54 21.66
N GLN A 219 -15.49 4.86 21.93
CA GLN A 219 -15.06 5.93 22.84
C GLN A 219 -14.04 6.90 22.22
N GLY A 220 -13.51 6.60 21.03
CA GLY A 220 -12.37 7.32 20.45
C GLY A 220 -11.02 6.86 21.01
N CYS A 221 -9.93 7.51 20.60
CA CYS A 221 -8.59 7.17 21.11
C CYS A 221 -8.42 7.63 22.55
N SER A 222 -7.66 6.87 23.34
CA SER A 222 -7.28 7.28 24.69
C SER A 222 -6.24 8.41 24.66
N LYS A 223 -6.00 9.06 25.81
CA LYS A 223 -5.05 10.18 25.91
C LYS A 223 -3.61 9.76 25.63
N ASP A 224 -3.26 8.53 26.01
CA ASP A 224 -1.92 7.96 25.88
C ASP A 224 -1.89 6.86 24.81
N GLU A 225 -2.79 6.95 23.83
CA GLU A 225 -2.90 5.98 22.75
C GLU A 225 -1.60 5.93 21.95
N ALA A 226 -1.11 4.71 21.71
CA ALA A 226 0.04 4.48 20.85
C ALA A 226 -0.32 3.51 19.74
N PHE A 227 0.07 3.84 18.51
CA PHE A 227 -0.06 2.97 17.36
C PHE A 227 1.32 2.66 16.78
N ASP A 228 1.58 1.38 16.53
CA ASP A 228 2.80 0.92 15.88
C ASP A 228 2.57 0.83 14.37
N LEU A 229 3.35 1.57 13.60
CA LEU A 229 3.39 1.53 12.14
C LEU A 229 4.74 1.00 11.68
N LYS A 230 4.70 -0.02 10.83
CA LYS A 230 5.89 -0.60 10.20
C LYS A 230 5.93 -0.20 8.73
N PHE A 231 7.12 0.10 8.22
CA PHE A 231 7.35 0.54 6.87
C PHE A 231 8.45 -0.29 6.18
N THR A 232 8.41 -0.37 4.86
CA THR A 232 9.62 -0.70 4.08
C THR A 232 10.54 0.52 3.97
N ARG A 233 11.80 0.30 3.56
CA ARG A 233 12.84 1.35 3.41
C ARG A 233 12.58 2.42 2.34
N GLY A 234 11.53 2.28 1.54
CA GLY A 234 11.30 3.03 0.31
C GLY A 234 12.11 2.48 -0.87
N TYR A 235 11.45 2.36 -2.02
CA TYR A 235 12.02 1.81 -3.24
C TYR A 235 11.95 2.84 -4.37
N ASP A 236 13.05 3.06 -5.05
CA ASP A 236 13.10 3.88 -6.26
C ASP A 236 12.75 3.03 -7.49
N LEU A 237 11.59 3.29 -8.11
CA LEU A 237 11.11 2.47 -9.23
C LEU A 237 11.93 2.65 -10.53
N CYS A 238 12.76 3.69 -10.63
CA CYS A 238 13.68 3.85 -11.75
C CYS A 238 14.97 3.03 -11.58
N LEU A 239 15.27 2.54 -10.37
CA LEU A 239 16.41 1.66 -10.11
C LEU A 239 15.98 0.20 -10.24
N LYS A 240 16.69 -0.57 -11.06
CA LYS A 240 16.37 -1.98 -11.33
C LYS A 240 16.31 -2.81 -10.05
N LYS A 241 17.31 -2.66 -9.19
CA LYS A 241 17.37 -3.37 -7.91
C LYS A 241 16.14 -3.07 -7.04
N ASP A 242 15.79 -1.79 -6.90
CA ASP A 242 14.67 -1.37 -6.09
C ASP A 242 13.32 -1.76 -6.72
N TRP A 243 13.22 -1.79 -8.06
CA TRP A 243 12.07 -2.34 -8.76
C TRP A 243 11.85 -3.81 -8.41
N LEU A 244 12.90 -4.63 -8.46
CA LEU A 244 12.81 -6.06 -8.13
C LEU A 244 12.38 -6.26 -6.68
N GLU A 245 12.95 -5.51 -5.74
CA GLU A 245 12.58 -5.56 -4.32
C GLU A 245 11.13 -5.07 -4.07
N ALA A 246 10.70 -3.97 -4.72
CA ALA A 246 9.34 -3.46 -4.61
C ALA A 246 8.33 -4.46 -5.17
N THR A 247 8.63 -5.06 -6.33
CA THR A 247 7.78 -6.06 -6.96
C THR A 247 7.68 -7.31 -6.09
N HIS A 248 8.79 -7.75 -5.50
CA HIS A 248 8.79 -8.85 -4.55
C HIS A 248 7.88 -8.57 -3.35
N ALA A 249 7.96 -7.37 -2.78
CA ALA A 249 7.13 -6.97 -1.66
C ALA A 249 5.63 -6.90 -2.02
N LEU A 250 5.27 -6.33 -3.17
CA LEU A 250 3.88 -6.17 -3.61
C LEU A 250 3.23 -7.49 -4.03
N THR A 251 3.98 -8.37 -4.69
CA THR A 251 3.50 -9.71 -5.05
C THR A 251 3.27 -10.57 -3.81
N ARG A 252 4.19 -10.53 -2.84
CA ARG A 252 4.00 -11.16 -1.53
C ARG A 252 2.78 -10.62 -0.81
N LEU A 253 2.56 -9.30 -0.82
CA LEU A 253 1.36 -8.69 -0.25
C LEU A 253 0.09 -9.27 -0.88
N TYR A 254 0.01 -9.34 -2.21
CA TYR A 254 -1.14 -9.93 -2.90
C TYR A 254 -1.38 -11.39 -2.51
N ARG A 255 -0.32 -12.21 -2.49
CA ARG A 255 -0.44 -13.62 -2.11
C ARG A 255 -0.85 -13.78 -0.64
N TYR A 256 -0.31 -12.96 0.25
CA TYR A 256 -0.64 -13.02 1.67
C TYR A 256 -2.10 -12.66 1.91
N LEU A 257 -2.61 -11.63 1.25
CA LEU A 257 -4.03 -11.27 1.29
C LEU A 257 -4.93 -12.42 0.78
N ARG A 258 -4.50 -13.19 -0.23
CA ARG A 258 -5.26 -14.37 -0.74
C ARG A 258 -5.05 -15.65 0.09
N SER A 259 -4.04 -15.72 0.95
CA SER A 259 -3.65 -16.96 1.65
C SER A 259 -4.69 -17.52 2.62
N GLY A 260 -5.71 -16.74 3.00
CA GLY A 260 -6.64 -17.06 4.08
C GLY A 260 -6.08 -16.79 5.48
N ASN A 261 -4.77 -16.55 5.61
CA ASN A 261 -4.10 -16.25 6.87
C ASN A 261 -4.07 -14.76 7.22
N THR A 262 -4.51 -13.89 6.31
CA THR A 262 -4.55 -12.45 6.59
C THR A 262 -5.49 -12.13 7.74
N LYS A 263 -5.05 -11.25 8.63
CA LYS A 263 -5.87 -10.64 9.68
C LYS A 263 -6.67 -9.46 9.13
N ALA A 264 -7.21 -9.58 7.92
CA ALA A 264 -8.09 -8.57 7.33
C ALA A 264 -9.52 -9.11 7.32
N SER A 265 -10.36 -8.66 8.26
CA SER A 265 -11.69 -9.26 8.46
C SER A 265 -12.58 -9.22 7.22
N ALA A 266 -12.46 -8.16 6.41
CA ALA A 266 -13.21 -8.04 5.16
C ALA A 266 -12.81 -9.11 4.13
N VAL A 267 -11.52 -9.47 4.10
CA VAL A 267 -10.98 -10.52 3.22
C VAL A 267 -11.44 -11.90 3.71
N GLN A 268 -11.34 -12.16 5.01
CA GLN A 268 -11.81 -13.42 5.60
C GLN A 268 -13.31 -13.65 5.36
N ALA A 269 -14.14 -12.62 5.56
CA ALA A 269 -15.58 -12.70 5.32
C ALA A 269 -15.91 -13.03 3.86
N TYR A 270 -15.15 -12.47 2.91
CA TYR A 270 -15.30 -12.77 1.49
C TYR A 270 -14.89 -14.20 1.15
N LEU A 271 -13.72 -14.64 1.60
CA LEU A 271 -13.25 -16.00 1.36
C LEU A 271 -14.24 -17.03 1.93
N GLN A 272 -14.77 -16.77 3.13
CA GLN A 272 -15.81 -17.61 3.73
C GLN A 272 -17.10 -17.64 2.89
N ARG A 273 -17.56 -16.47 2.40
CA ARG A 273 -18.75 -16.40 1.53
C ARG A 273 -18.55 -17.15 0.21
N ALA A 274 -17.38 -17.03 -0.41
CA ALA A 274 -17.03 -17.75 -1.63
C ALA A 274 -17.15 -19.26 -1.43
N ILE A 275 -16.55 -19.79 -0.34
CA ILE A 275 -16.65 -21.20 0.05
C ILE A 275 -18.11 -21.62 0.25
N THR A 276 -18.90 -20.80 0.95
CA THR A 276 -20.29 -21.14 1.32
C THR A 276 -21.25 -21.12 0.13
N THR A 277 -21.03 -20.24 -0.85
CA THR A 277 -21.90 -20.11 -2.05
C THR A 277 -21.61 -21.12 -3.15
N GLY A 278 -20.60 -21.99 -3.02
CA GLY A 278 -20.22 -22.95 -4.06
C GLY A 278 -19.79 -22.30 -5.39
N ASN A 279 -19.60 -20.98 -5.41
CA ASN A 279 -19.02 -20.29 -6.54
C ASN A 279 -17.52 -20.62 -6.54
N ASN A 280 -17.13 -21.52 -7.45
CA ASN A 280 -15.74 -21.78 -7.74
C ASN A 280 -15.01 -20.44 -7.90
N VAL A 281 -14.05 -20.20 -7.01
CA VAL A 281 -13.14 -19.06 -7.07
C VAL A 281 -12.36 -19.18 -8.37
N PRO A 282 -12.40 -18.19 -9.28
CA PRO A 282 -11.44 -18.10 -10.37
C PRO A 282 -10.00 -17.89 -9.86
#